data_AF-D5RAB6-F1
#
_entry.id   AF-D5RAB6-F1
#
_cell.length_a   1.000
_cell.length_b   1.000
_cell.length_c   1.000
_cell.angle_alpha   90.00
_cell.angle_beta   90.00
_cell.angle_gamma   90.00
#
_symmetry.space_group_name_H-M   'P 1'
#
loop_
_entity.id
_entity.type
_entity.pdbx_description
1 polymer ?
#
loop_
_entity_poly.entity_id
_entity_poly.type
_entity_poly.pdbx_seq_one_letter_code
_entity_poly.pdbx_strand_id
1 'polypeptide(L)' 'MKTILGLIKENSNITIKEIGLKLKVSRPTVYRDMKYLKENNILEYQESSKKGKWIIKK' A
#
# COMPACT_ATOMS: atom_id res chain seq x y z
N MET A 1 -16.59 1.06 2.80
CA MET A 1 -15.42 0.15 2.93
C MET A 1 -14.16 0.92 2.62
N LYS A 2 -13.12 0.83 3.47
CA LYS A 2 -11.80 1.42 3.17
C LYS A 2 -10.94 0.36 2.48
N THR A 3 -10.27 0.71 1.39
CA THR A 3 -9.38 -0.18 0.63
C THR A 3 -7.93 0.28 0.77
N ILE A 4 -6.98 -0.60 0.46
CA ILE A 4 -5.54 -0.28 0.47
C ILE A 4 -5.25 0.96 -0.41
N LEU A 5 -5.83 1.02 -1.61
CA LEU A 5 -5.68 2.15 -2.53
C LEU A 5 -6.22 3.46 -1.93
N GLY A 6 -7.36 3.41 -1.22
CA GLY A 6 -7.90 4.57 -0.51
C GLY A 6 -6.93 5.09 0.56
N LEU A 7 -6.33 4.19 1.34
CA LEU A 7 -5.35 4.55 2.36
C LEU A 7 -4.08 5.15 1.77
N ILE A 8 -3.62 4.63 0.63
CA ILE A 8 -2.44 5.16 -0.08
C ILE A 8 -2.74 6.54 -0.70
N LYS A 9 -3.97 6.75 -1.18
CA LYS A 9 -4.41 8.06 -1.69
C LYS A 9 -4.46 9.12 -0.60
N GLU A 10 -4.84 8.74 0.63
CA GLU A 10 -4.79 9.62 1.81
C GLU A 10 -3.36 9.85 2.31
N ASN A 11 -2.54 8.80 2.34
CA ASN A 11 -1.15 8.88 2.79
C ASN A 11 -0.26 7.95 1.95
N SER A 12 0.48 8.53 1.00
CA SER A 12 1.38 7.79 0.13
C SER A 12 2.59 7.18 0.86
N ASN A 13 2.92 7.64 2.07
CA ASN A 13 4.00 7.08 2.88
C ASN A 13 3.52 6.04 3.90
N ILE A 14 2.26 5.61 3.82
CA ILE A 14 1.70 4.63 4.75
C ILE A 14 2.47 3.30 4.70
N THR A 15 2.74 2.74 5.88
CA THR A 15 3.42 1.45 6.02
C THR A 15 2.45 0.28 5.97
N ILE A 16 2.95 -0.91 5.62
CA ILE A 16 2.18 -2.17 5.65
C ILE A 16 1.56 -2.42 7.02
N LYS A 17 2.28 -2.08 8.11
CA LYS A 17 1.78 -2.22 9.48
C LYS A 17 0.57 -1.32 9.74
N GLU A 18 0.63 -0.06 9.32
CA GLU A 18 -0.48 0.88 9.48
C GLU A 18 -1.69 0.50 8.63
N ILE A 19 -1.46 0.01 7.40
CA ILE A 19 -2.54 -0.53 6.56
C ILE A 19 -3.24 -1.68 7.28
N GLY A 20 -2.50 -2.64 7.81
CA GLY A 20 -3.08 -3.77 8.54
C GLY A 20 -3.89 -3.34 9.76
N LEU A 21 -3.39 -2.37 10.53
CA LEU A 21 -4.11 -1.81 11.67
C LEU A 21 -5.40 -1.10 11.25
N LYS A 22 -5.36 -0.27 10.19
CA LYS A 22 -6.53 0.49 9.70
C LYS A 22 -7.59 -0.41 9.07
N LEU A 23 -7.18 -1.47 8.39
CA LEU A 23 -8.08 -2.43 7.75
C LEU A 23 -8.48 -3.60 8.68
N LYS A 24 -7.91 -3.67 9.89
CA LYS A 24 -8.10 -4.78 10.85
C LYS A 24 -7.80 -6.15 10.24
N VAL A 25 -6.73 -6.23 9.44
CA VAL A 25 -6.27 -7.48 8.81
C VAL A 25 -4.83 -7.81 9.21
N SER A 26 -4.48 -9.08 9.04
CA SER A 26 -3.13 -9.55 9.32
C SER A 26 -2.10 -8.96 8.33
N ARG A 27 -0.84 -8.82 8.78
CA ARG A 27 0.25 -8.36 7.90
C ARG A 27 0.41 -9.25 6.65
N PRO A 28 0.33 -10.59 6.73
CA PRO A 28 0.36 -11.46 5.54
C PRO A 28 -0.74 -11.13 4.52
N THR A 29 -1.95 -10.83 4.99
CA THR A 29 -3.06 -10.42 4.11
C THR A 29 -2.72 -9.14 3.36
N VAL A 30 -2.24 -8.11 4.06
CA VAL A 30 -1.81 -6.85 3.42
C VAL A 30 -0.68 -7.09 2.43
N TYR A 31 0.30 -7.93 2.79
CA TYR A 31 1.44 -8.22 1.92
C TYR A 31 1.00 -8.90 0.62
N ARG A 32 0.11 -9.89 0.71
CA ARG A 32 -0.47 -10.57 -0.44
C ARG A 32 -1.21 -9.59 -1.35
N ASP A 33 -2.06 -8.75 -0.78
CA ASP A 33 -2.88 -7.81 -1.54
C ASP A 33 -2.01 -6.70 -2.17
N MET A 34 -1.02 -6.17 -1.45
CA MET A 34 -0.02 -5.22 -1.98
C MET A 34 0.81 -5.83 -3.12
N LYS A 35 1.22 -7.09 -2.97
CA LYS A 35 1.95 -7.83 -4.02
C LYS A 35 1.10 -7.95 -5.28
N TYR A 36 -0.16 -8.35 -5.13
CA TYR A 36 -1.11 -8.43 -6.24
C TYR A 36 -1.26 -7.07 -6.95
N LEU A 37 -1.45 -5.98 -6.21
CA LEU A 37 -1.55 -4.64 -6.79
C LEU A 37 -0.28 -4.22 -7.55
N LYS A 38 0.89 -4.61 -7.05
CA LYS A 38 2.17 -4.33 -7.71
C LYS A 38 2.34 -5.16 -8.99
N GLU A 39 2.01 -6.44 -8.95
CA GLU A 39 2.09 -7.34 -10.12
C GLU A 39 1.12 -6.95 -11.23
N ASN A 40 -0.05 -6.41 -10.86
CA ASN A 40 -1.02 -5.88 -11.82
C ASN A 40 -0.69 -4.46 -12.33
N ASN A 41 0.49 -3.92 -12.00
CA ASN A 41 0.91 -2.55 -12.35
C ASN A 41 -0.06 -1.45 -11.85
N ILE A 42 -0.84 -1.73 -10.81
CA ILE A 42 -1.76 -0.75 -10.18
C ILE A 42 -1.02 0.06 -9.11
N LEU A 43 0.02 -0.51 -8.50
CA LEU A 43 0.77 0.12 -7.42
C LEU A 43 2.28 -0.02 -7.60
N GLU A 44 3.01 1.09 -7.46
CA GLU A 44 4.46 1.10 -7.50
C GLU A 44 5.04 1.72 -6.23
N TYR A 45 6.14 1.15 -5.74
CA TYR A 45 6.90 1.73 -4.66
C TYR A 45 8.04 2.57 -5.23
N GLN A 46 7.96 3.88 -5.08
CA GLN A 46 9.03 4.78 -5.46
C GLN A 46 9.99 4.95 -4.28
N GLU A 47 11.16 4.34 -4.36
CA GLU A 47 12.25 4.56 -3.42
C GLU A 47 12.92 5.91 -3.69
N SER A 48 12.53 6.93 -2.91
CA SER A 48 13.38 8.10 -2.73
C SER A 48 14.28 7.83 -1.53
N SER A 49 15.56 8.18 -1.66
CA SER A 49 16.73 7.75 -0.87
C SER A 49 16.63 7.82 0.66
N LYS A 50 15.56 8.39 1.22
CA LYS A 50 15.23 8.36 2.66
C LYS A 50 13.72 8.27 2.99
N LYS A 51 12.80 8.30 2.02
CA LYS A 51 11.33 8.34 2.23
C LYS A 51 10.58 7.75 1.03
N GLY A 52 10.60 6.43 0.90
CA GLY A 52 9.84 5.76 -0.14
C GLY A 52 8.34 6.04 -0.03
N LYS A 53 7.66 6.14 -1.18
CA LYS A 53 6.21 6.40 -1.26
C LYS A 53 5.55 5.46 -2.25
N TRP A 54 4.31 5.12 -1.96
CA TRP A 54 3.45 4.35 -2.84
C TRP A 54 2.78 5.26 -3.87
N ILE A 55 2.81 4.86 -5.13
CA ILE A 55 2.20 5.56 -6.26
C ILE A 55 1.18 4.62 -6.90
N ILE A 56 -0.04 5.12 -7.10
CA ILE A 56 -1.08 4.39 -7.82
C ILE A 56 -0.90 4.68 -9.31
N LYS A 57 -0.65 3.63 -10.09
CA LYS A 57 -0.64 3.66 -11.56
C LYS A 57 -2.03 3.33 -12.06
N LYS A 58 -2.49 4.10 -13.04
CA LYS A 58 -3.85 4.02 -13.60
C LYS A 58 -3.84 3.21 -14.89
#